data_AF-A0A925ZBL5-F1
#
_entry.id   AF-A0A925ZBL5-F1
#
_cell.length_a   1.000
_cell.length_b   1.000
_cell.length_c   1.000
_cell.angle_alpha   90.00
_cell.angle_beta   90.00
_cell.angle_gamma   90.00
#
_symmetry.space_group_name_H-M   'P 1'
#
loop_
_entity.id
_entity.type
_entity.pdbx_description
1 polymer ?
#
loop_
_entity_poly.entity_id
_entity_poly.type
_entity_poly.pdbx_seq_one_letter_code
_entity_poly.pdbx_strand_id
1 'polypeptide(L)'
;MKFEYFYKLIKSSFSTTHLDEKVTVDCFGIEVERHDIVDNCIARIERESIERISPYRYKVHNLLKFVNDNVVSPIHLIDVLGEYVDEYVLDFNDSVQNFDEKISKTVTC
;
A
#
# COMPACT_ATOMS: atom_id res chain seq x y z
N MET A 1 -28.36 -13.05 -3.81
CA MET A 1 -27.12 -12.33 -4.15
C MET A 1 -26.36 -12.11 -2.86
N LYS A 2 -25.10 -12.57 -2.79
CA LYS A 2 -24.21 -12.43 -1.64
C LYS A 2 -22.95 -11.69 -2.08
N PHE A 3 -22.40 -10.84 -1.22
CA PHE A 3 -21.12 -10.18 -1.45
C PHE A 3 -20.09 -10.74 -0.49
N GLU A 4 -18.92 -11.08 -1.02
CA GLU A 4 -17.74 -11.43 -0.22
C GLU A 4 -16.63 -10.44 -0.51
N TYR A 5 -16.00 -9.93 0.55
CA TYR A 5 -14.94 -8.92 0.44
C TYR A 5 -13.61 -9.49 0.91
N PHE A 6 -12.55 -9.16 0.19
CA PHE A 6 -11.19 -9.55 0.49
C PHE A 6 -10.31 -8.31 0.55
N TYR A 7 -9.61 -8.18 1.67
CA TYR A 7 -8.72 -7.05 1.96
C TYR A 7 -7.29 -7.58 2.05
N LYS A 8 -6.41 -7.12 1.16
CA LYS A 8 -5.04 -7.64 1.04
C LYS A 8 -4.03 -6.53 1.24
N LEU A 9 -3.03 -6.79 2.08
CA LEU A 9 -1.79 -6.02 2.09
C LEU A 9 -0.94 -6.46 0.90
N ILE A 10 -0.60 -5.54 0.01
CA ILE A 10 0.28 -5.82 -1.13
C ILE A 10 1.65 -5.17 -0.90
N LYS A 11 2.71 -5.82 -1.36
CA LYS A 11 4.08 -5.29 -1.32
C LYS A 11 4.52 -4.99 -2.75
N SER A 12 5.08 -3.82 -2.96
CA SER A 12 5.72 -3.42 -4.22
C SER A 12 7.06 -2.75 -3.91
N SER A 13 7.81 -2.40 -4.94
CA SER A 13 9.02 -1.59 -4.81
C SER A 13 9.13 -0.65 -5.99
N PHE A 14 9.86 0.45 -5.80
CA PHE A 14 10.23 1.34 -6.88
C PHE A 14 11.69 1.75 -6.73
N SER A 15 12.31 2.07 -7.87
CA SER A 15 13.65 2.61 -7.87
C SER A 15 13.59 4.11 -8.09
N THR A 16 14.40 4.85 -7.35
CA THR A 16 14.64 6.28 -7.54
C THR A 16 16.14 6.55 -7.59
N THR A 17 16.54 7.72 -8.06
CA THR A 17 17.94 8.14 -8.03
C THR A 17 18.13 9.13 -6.89
N HIS A 18 19.12 8.89 -6.05
CA HIS A 18 19.54 9.80 -4.98
C HIS A 18 21.06 9.94 -5.05
N LEU A 19 21.56 11.17 -5.18
CA LEU A 19 23.01 11.46 -5.28
C LEU A 19 23.75 10.60 -6.34
N ASP A 20 23.16 10.48 -7.53
CA ASP A 20 23.66 9.66 -8.66
C ASP A 20 23.70 8.14 -8.39
N GLU A 21 23.18 7.67 -7.26
CA GLU A 21 23.00 6.25 -6.95
C GLU A 21 21.54 5.82 -7.12
N LYS A 22 21.35 4.62 -7.66
CA LYS A 22 20.01 4.01 -7.80
C LYS A 22 19.62 3.36 -6.47
N VAL A 23 18.65 3.96 -5.79
CA VAL A 23 18.08 3.45 -4.55
C VAL A 23 16.78 2.72 -4.87
N THR A 24 16.57 1.55 -4.26
CA THR A 24 15.30 0.82 -4.35
C THR A 24 14.60 0.86 -3.01
N VAL A 25 13.37 1.33 -3.02
CA VAL A 25 12.53 1.49 -1.82
C VAL A 25 11.40 0.48 -1.89
N ASP A 26 11.32 -0.35 -0.85
CA ASP A 26 10.16 -1.21 -0.62
C ASP A 26 8.97 -0.36 -0.17
N CYS A 27 7.78 -0.68 -0.66
CA CYS A 27 6.56 -0.02 -0.25
C CYS A 27 5.37 -0.98 -0.18
N PHE A 28 4.37 -0.56 0.57
CA PHE A 28 3.19 -1.36 0.84
C PHE A 28 1.95 -0.61 0.38
N GLY A 29 0.96 -1.37 -0.05
CA GLY A 29 -0.32 -0.89 -0.54
C GLY A 29 -1.46 -1.76 -0.05
N ILE A 30 -2.67 -1.40 -0.47
CA ILE A 30 -3.91 -2.11 -0.14
C ILE A 30 -4.63 -2.46 -1.44
N GLU A 31 -5.08 -3.71 -1.54
CA GLU A 31 -6.00 -4.18 -2.56
C GLU A 31 -7.31 -4.60 -1.90
N VAL A 32 -8.43 -4.14 -2.46
CA VAL A 32 -9.78 -4.55 -2.06
C VAL A 32 -10.46 -5.22 -3.22
N GLU A 33 -11.03 -6.40 -2.96
CA GLU A 33 -11.74 -7.20 -3.94
C GLU A 33 -13.13 -7.57 -3.42
N ARG A 34 -14.15 -7.49 -4.26
CA ARG A 34 -15.52 -7.92 -3.99
C ARG A 34 -15.94 -9.00 -4.97
N HIS A 35 -16.46 -10.11 -4.47
CA HIS A 35 -17.07 -11.16 -5.28
C HIS A 35 -18.58 -11.10 -5.13
N ASP A 36 -19.28 -11.01 -6.27
CA ASP A 36 -20.73 -11.03 -6.33
C ASP A 36 -21.16 -12.48 -6.62
N ILE A 37 -21.83 -13.11 -5.65
CA ILE A 37 -22.22 -14.52 -5.71
C ILE A 37 -23.72 -14.62 -5.99
N VAL A 38 -24.05 -15.36 -7.06
CA VAL A 38 -25.43 -15.67 -7.51
C VAL A 38 -25.50 -17.18 -7.72
N ASP A 39 -26.52 -17.83 -7.13
CA ASP A 39 -26.72 -19.29 -7.21
C ASP A 39 -25.47 -20.11 -6.86
N ASN A 40 -24.76 -19.69 -5.80
CA ASN A 40 -23.47 -20.25 -5.34
C ASN A 40 -22.31 -20.18 -6.35
N CYS A 41 -22.46 -19.44 -7.44
CA CYS A 41 -21.42 -19.18 -8.43
C CYS A 41 -20.95 -17.72 -8.33
N ILE A 42 -19.65 -17.49 -8.54
CA ILE A 42 -19.11 -16.15 -8.68
C ILE A 42 -19.58 -15.59 -10.02
N ALA A 43 -20.46 -14.60 -9.98
CA ALA A 43 -20.98 -13.93 -11.17
C ALA A 43 -20.08 -12.77 -11.60
N ARG A 44 -19.47 -12.06 -10.65
CA ARG A 44 -18.61 -10.90 -10.91
C ARG A 44 -17.54 -10.76 -9.83
N ILE A 45 -16.39 -10.25 -10.25
CA ILE A 45 -15.31 -9.80 -9.37
C ILE A 45 -15.05 -8.33 -9.67
N GLU A 46 -15.08 -7.49 -8.64
CA GLU A 46 -14.62 -6.11 -8.68
C GLU A 46 -13.36 -5.98 -7.82
N ARG A 47 -12.39 -5.20 -8.28
CA ARG A 47 -11.13 -5.00 -7.57
C ARG A 47 -10.63 -3.57 -7.78
N GLU A 48 -10.04 -3.01 -6.74
CA GLU A 48 -9.30 -1.75 -6.79
C GLU A 48 -8.09 -1.83 -5.86
N SER A 49 -7.02 -1.10 -6.17
CA SER A 49 -5.82 -1.10 -5.36
C SER A 49 -5.10 0.25 -5.35
N ILE A 50 -4.50 0.57 -4.22
CA ILE A 50 -3.50 1.63 -4.11
C ILE A 50 -2.16 0.96 -3.81
N GLU A 51 -1.29 0.87 -4.82
CA GLU A 51 -0.07 0.05 -4.78
C GLU A 51 1.02 0.58 -3.85
N ARG A 52 1.09 1.91 -3.68
CA ARG A 52 2.19 2.61 -3.00
C ARG A 52 1.63 3.62 -2.01
N ILE A 53 1.38 3.17 -0.79
CA ILE A 53 0.83 4.00 0.29
C ILE A 53 1.95 4.50 1.20
N SER A 54 2.82 3.60 1.68
CA SER A 54 3.93 3.96 2.55
C SER A 54 5.02 2.87 2.52
N PRO A 55 6.30 3.22 2.74
CA PRO A 55 7.38 2.26 2.98
C PRO A 55 7.22 1.53 4.34
N TYR A 56 6.42 2.07 5.26
CA TYR A 56 6.25 1.52 6.59
C TYR A 56 5.07 0.54 6.66
N ARG A 57 5.39 -0.76 6.65
CA ARG A 57 4.39 -1.86 6.70
C ARG A 57 3.34 -1.68 7.80
N TYR A 58 3.73 -1.24 8.99
CA TYR A 58 2.80 -1.12 10.13
C TYR A 58 1.74 -0.03 9.90
N LYS A 59 2.10 1.10 9.26
CA LYS A 59 1.14 2.16 8.92
C LYS A 59 0.09 1.65 7.93
N VAL A 60 0.54 0.99 6.86
CA VAL A 60 -0.37 0.43 5.84
C VAL A 60 -1.22 -0.70 6.42
N HIS A 61 -0.68 -1.50 7.35
CA HIS A 61 -1.45 -2.53 8.03
C HIS A 61 -2.56 -1.95 8.92
N ASN A 62 -2.29 -0.86 9.64
CA ASN A 62 -3.31 -0.17 10.43
C ASN A 62 -4.42 0.40 9.53
N LEU A 63 -4.04 0.95 8.37
CA LEU A 63 -4.98 1.45 7.39
C LEU A 63 -5.81 0.31 6.78
N LEU A 64 -5.20 -0.84 6.48
CA LEU A 64 -5.90 -2.04 6.01
C LEU A 64 -6.94 -2.52 7.02
N LYS A 65 -6.61 -2.50 8.31
CA LYS A 65 -7.56 -2.84 9.38
C LYS A 65 -8.75 -1.88 9.37
N PHE A 66 -8.50 -0.58 9.25
CA PHE A 66 -9.56 0.43 9.13
C PHE A 66 -10.49 0.18 7.92
N VAL A 67 -9.92 -0.12 6.75
CA VAL A 67 -10.67 -0.43 5.52
C VAL A 67 -11.53 -1.68 5.70
N ASN A 68 -10.99 -2.72 6.32
CA ASN A 68 -11.70 -3.97 6.61
C ASN A 68 -12.82 -3.77 7.63
N ASP A 69 -12.55 -3.09 8.75
CA ASP A 69 -13.50 -2.88 9.84
C ASP A 69 -14.70 -2.02 9.40
N ASN A 70 -14.51 -1.15 8.40
CA ASN A 70 -15.57 -0.33 7.82
C ASN A 70 -16.18 -0.92 6.53
N VAL A 71 -15.77 -2.12 6.13
CA VAL A 71 -16.27 -2.82 4.93
C VAL A 71 -16.21 -1.92 3.68
N VAL A 72 -15.09 -1.22 3.50
CA VAL A 72 -14.90 -0.33 2.34
C VAL A 72 -14.94 -1.16 1.07
N SER A 73 -15.72 -0.74 0.08
CA SER A 73 -15.81 -1.44 -1.20
C SER A 73 -14.71 -1.00 -2.17
N PRO A 74 -14.33 -1.82 -3.17
CA PRO A 74 -13.31 -1.47 -4.16
C PRO A 74 -13.48 -0.06 -4.76
N ILE A 75 -14.70 0.28 -5.21
CA ILE A 75 -14.98 1.57 -5.87
C ILE A 75 -14.79 2.81 -4.98
N HIS A 76 -14.87 2.65 -3.65
CA HIS A 76 -14.74 3.74 -2.69
C HIS A 76 -13.34 3.76 -2.05
N LEU A 77 -12.42 2.87 -2.47
CA LEU A 77 -11.11 2.73 -1.85
C LEU A 77 -10.32 4.04 -1.91
N ILE A 78 -10.28 4.67 -3.08
CA ILE A 78 -9.54 5.91 -3.30
C ILE A 78 -10.17 7.07 -2.52
N ASP A 79 -11.49 7.20 -2.55
CA ASP A 79 -12.19 8.28 -1.84
C ASP A 79 -11.95 8.22 -0.32
N VAL A 80 -11.91 7.01 0.24
CA VAL A 80 -11.71 6.81 1.68
C VAL A 80 -10.24 6.95 2.08
N LEU A 81 -9.31 6.47 1.25
CA LEU A 81 -7.89 6.46 1.60
C LEU A 81 -7.09 7.65 1.08
N GLY A 82 -7.64 8.45 0.16
CA GLY A 82 -6.92 9.51 -0.54
C GLY A 82 -6.18 10.47 0.40
N GLU A 83 -6.87 10.98 1.42
CA GLU A 83 -6.27 11.91 2.40
C GLU A 83 -5.12 11.26 3.19
N TYR A 84 -5.26 9.98 3.58
CA TYR A 84 -4.21 9.24 4.28
C TYR A 84 -3.00 8.99 3.38
N VAL A 85 -3.25 8.70 2.10
CA VAL A 85 -2.18 8.49 1.11
C VAL A 85 -1.39 9.77 0.91
N ASP A 86 -2.09 10.91 0.77
CA ASP A 86 -1.46 12.22 0.61
C ASP A 86 -0.59 12.58 1.82
N GLU A 87 -1.06 12.31 3.04
CA GLU A 87 -0.28 12.51 4.26
C GLU A 87 0.98 11.61 4.28
N TYR A 88 0.84 10.35 3.86
CA TYR A 88 1.91 9.36 3.92
C TYR A 88 2.96 9.49 2.81
N VAL A 89 2.75 10.38 1.82
CA VAL A 89 3.78 10.71 0.81
C VAL A 89 5.09 11.12 1.47
N LEU A 90 5.02 11.81 2.62
CA LEU A 90 6.20 12.27 3.35
C LEU A 90 7.08 11.13 3.87
N ASP A 91 6.51 9.95 4.14
CA ASP A 91 7.25 8.77 4.62
C ASP A 91 8.34 8.32 3.64
N PHE A 92 8.13 8.58 2.33
CA PHE A 92 9.10 8.20 1.31
C PHE A 92 10.36 9.05 1.38
N ASN A 93 10.27 10.32 1.76
CA ASN A 93 11.43 11.19 1.94
C ASN A 93 12.33 10.66 3.07
N ASP A 94 11.73 10.31 4.20
CA ASP A 94 12.44 9.73 5.35
C ASP A 94 13.10 8.39 4.97
N SER A 95 12.41 7.57 4.18
CA SER A 95 12.95 6.26 3.77
C SER A 95 14.19 6.36 2.88
N VAL A 96 14.28 7.40 2.05
CA VAL A 96 15.43 7.65 1.15
C VAL A 96 16.58 8.26 1.94
N GLN A 97 16.33 9.22 2.84
CA GLN A 97 17.39 9.83 3.68
C GLN A 97 18.07 8.82 4.60
N ASN A 98 17.34 7.80 5.08
CA ASN A 98 17.92 6.73 5.89
C ASN A 98 18.89 5.80 5.14
N PHE A 99 18.99 5.89 3.80
CA PHE A 99 20.06 5.22 3.06
C PHE A 99 21.42 5.91 3.28
N ASP A 100 21.45 7.23 3.46
CA ASP A 100 22.68 8.01 3.65
C ASP A 100 23.44 7.58 4.93
N GLU A 101 22.71 7.27 6.01
CA GLU A 101 23.33 6.81 7.27
C GLU A 101 23.95 5.41 7.16
N LYS A 102 23.38 4.52 6.34
CA LYS A 102 23.91 3.16 6.14
C LYS A 102 25.18 3.16 5.29
N ILE A 103 25.30 4.09 4.34
CA ILE A 103 26.51 4.24 3.53
C ILE A 103 27.67 4.78 4.39
N SER A 104 27.43 5.78 5.25
CA SER A 104 28.50 6.35 6.11
C SER A 104 29.14 5.32 7.06
N LYS A 105 28.36 4.34 7.54
CA LYS A 105 28.85 3.28 8.44
C LYS A 105 29.65 2.19 7.75
N THR A 106 29.58 2.09 6.42
CA THR A 106 30.31 1.06 5.65
C THR A 106 31.67 1.58 5.16
N VAL A 107 31.87 2.91 5.12
CA VAL A 107 33.14 3.52 4.68
C VAL A 107 34.12 3.76 5.84
N THR A 108 33.73 3.43 7.09
CA THR A 108 34.55 3.62 8.29
C THR A 108 35.05 2.30 8.91
N CYS A 109 35.16 1.22 8.12
CA CYS A 109 35.84 -0.02 8.55
C CYS A 109 37.22 -0.17 7.89
#